data_AF-A0A380K3Z9-F1
#
_entry.id   AF-A0A380K3Z9-F1
#
_cell.length_a   1.000
_cell.length_b   1.000
_cell.length_c   1.000
_cell.angle_alpha   90.00
_cell.angle_beta   90.00
_cell.angle_gamma   90.00
#
_symmetry.space_group_name_H-M   'P 1'
#
loop_
_entity.id
_entity.type
_entity.pdbx_description
1 polymer ?
#
loop_
_entity_poly.entity_id
_entity_poly.type
_entity_poly.pdbx_seq_one_letter_code
_entity_poly.pdbx_strand_id
1 'polypeptide(L)'
;MYISVQEAAKRWGISDRRVRDLCSQGKVAGAIREGRLWRIPVDAKKPTDARYKKAESLLTVIDEKIAKLSTLRPLTSGEVERLNEEFTVEYTYNSNAIEGNTLTLRETDMVLRGLTIDQKPLKDHMEAIGHREAFQFVQSLVAEKQKLTEQVIKDIHYLVLSDKKDDRGVYRKVPVRIMGAANEPAQPYMIRPLMEKILEDYANSSEHIVKKLARFHIEFESIHPFIDGNVPSRHLLRTA
;
A
#
# COMPACT_ATOMS: atom_id res chain seq x y z
N MET A 1 -29.33 -10.73 30.01
CA MET A 1 -28.09 -11.33 30.57
C MET A 1 -26.92 -10.43 30.16
N TYR A 2 -26.00 -10.13 31.08
CA TYR A 2 -24.88 -9.22 30.84
C TYR A 2 -23.55 -9.95 30.98
N ILE A 3 -22.58 -9.57 30.16
CA ILE A 3 -21.19 -10.02 30.21
C ILE A 3 -20.29 -8.90 30.72
N SER A 4 -19.11 -9.28 31.20
CA SER A 4 -18.05 -8.38 31.63
C SER A 4 -17.30 -7.76 30.45
N VAL A 5 -16.54 -6.70 30.74
CA VAL A 5 -15.61 -6.06 29.79
C VAL A 5 -14.60 -7.07 29.22
N GLN A 6 -14.08 -7.97 30.04
CA GLN A 6 -13.08 -8.98 29.64
C GLN A 6 -13.66 -10.00 28.66
N GLU A 7 -14.89 -10.46 28.90
CA GLU A 7 -15.58 -11.39 28.01
C GLU A 7 -15.93 -10.72 26.68
N ALA A 8 -16.38 -9.46 26.71
CA ALA A 8 -16.62 -8.68 25.50
C ALA A 8 -15.33 -8.41 24.72
N ALA A 9 -14.23 -8.09 25.40
CA ALA A 9 -12.91 -7.89 24.81
C ALA A 9 -12.42 -9.13 24.05
N LYS A 10 -12.50 -10.30 24.70
CA LYS A 10 -12.16 -11.59 24.10
C LYS A 10 -13.04 -11.90 22.89
N ARG A 11 -14.35 -11.68 22.99
CA ARG A 11 -15.30 -11.93 21.90
C ARG A 11 -15.08 -11.02 20.70
N TRP A 12 -14.73 -9.76 20.93
CA TRP A 12 -14.58 -8.75 19.88
C TRP A 12 -13.15 -8.62 19.35
N GLY A 13 -12.19 -9.36 19.91
CA GLY A 13 -10.77 -9.31 19.54
C GLY A 13 -10.16 -7.92 19.75
N ILE A 14 -10.49 -7.24 20.84
CA ILE A 14 -9.96 -5.90 21.18
C ILE A 14 -9.57 -5.83 22.65
N SER A 15 -8.80 -4.82 23.05
CA SER A 15 -8.38 -4.66 24.46
C SER A 15 -9.53 -4.23 25.38
N ASP A 16 -9.46 -4.64 26.65
CA ASP A 16 -10.39 -4.21 27.71
C ASP A 16 -10.55 -2.69 27.76
N ARG A 17 -9.45 -1.96 27.61
CA ARG A 17 -9.45 -0.49 27.57
C ARG A 17 -10.35 0.02 26.46
N ARG A 18 -10.21 -0.52 25.25
CA ARG A 18 -11.03 -0.12 24.11
C ARG A 18 -12.51 -0.44 24.32
N VAL A 19 -12.84 -1.56 24.97
CA VAL A 19 -14.23 -1.89 25.34
C VAL A 19 -14.79 -0.86 26.31
N ARG A 20 -14.05 -0.48 27.36
CA ARG A 20 -14.49 0.57 28.32
C ARG A 20 -14.69 1.91 27.62
N ASP A 21 -13.80 2.29 26.72
CA ASP A 21 -13.91 3.53 25.94
C ASP A 21 -15.17 3.53 25.05
N LEU A 22 -15.51 2.40 24.43
CA LEU A 22 -16.71 2.27 23.61
C LEU A 22 -17.99 2.38 24.47
N CYS A 23 -17.99 1.79 25.66
CA CYS A 23 -19.09 1.92 26.61
C CYS A 23 -19.24 3.35 27.13
N SER A 24 -18.14 4.02 27.50
CA SER A 24 -18.18 5.41 27.98
C SER A 24 -18.59 6.40 26.91
N GLN A 25 -18.29 6.11 25.64
CA GLN A 25 -18.74 6.88 24.47
C GLN A 25 -20.19 6.58 24.06
N GLY A 26 -20.90 5.71 24.79
CA GLY A 26 -22.29 5.33 24.46
C GLY A 26 -22.44 4.52 23.16
N LYS A 27 -21.36 3.95 22.64
CA LYS A 27 -21.37 3.22 21.35
C LYS A 27 -21.85 1.78 21.47
N VAL A 28 -21.92 1.24 22.69
CA VAL A 28 -22.43 -0.11 22.97
C VAL A 28 -23.86 0.02 23.48
N ALA A 29 -24.83 -0.29 22.62
CA ALA A 29 -26.24 -0.22 22.97
C ALA A 29 -26.56 -1.12 24.17
N GLY A 30 -27.27 -0.57 25.17
CA GLY A 30 -27.66 -1.29 26.38
C GLY A 30 -26.52 -1.53 27.38
N ALA A 31 -25.31 -1.01 27.17
CA ALA A 31 -24.27 -1.07 28.18
C ALA A 31 -24.63 -0.19 29.38
N ILE A 32 -24.60 -0.78 30.58
CA ILE A 32 -24.88 -0.06 31.82
C ILE A 32 -23.64 -0.03 32.70
N ARG A 33 -23.48 1.07 33.44
CA ARG A 33 -22.39 1.25 34.39
C ARG A 33 -22.90 0.95 35.79
N GLU A 34 -22.32 -0.07 36.40
CA GLU A 34 -22.63 -0.52 37.75
C GLU A 34 -21.42 -0.23 38.64
N GLY A 35 -21.44 0.91 39.32
CA GLY A 35 -20.28 1.43 40.07
C GLY A 35 -19.07 1.73 39.17
N ARG A 36 -18.00 0.94 39.34
CA ARG A 36 -16.76 1.01 38.53
C ARG A 36 -16.71 0.02 37.37
N LEU A 37 -17.72 -0.85 37.25
CA LEU A 37 -17.75 -1.91 36.25
C LEU A 37 -18.76 -1.58 35.15
N TRP A 38 -18.45 -2.01 33.93
CA TRP A 38 -19.37 -1.98 32.80
C TRP A 38 -20.00 -3.36 32.63
N ARG A 39 -21.32 -3.38 32.48
CA ARG A 39 -22.11 -4.56 32.11
C ARG A 39 -22.56 -4.38 30.67
N ILE A 40 -22.19 -5.33 29.82
CA ILE A 40 -22.48 -5.28 28.38
C ILE A 40 -23.52 -6.35 28.06
N PRO A 41 -24.61 -6.07 27.34
CA PRO A 41 -25.59 -7.09 26.97
C PRO A 41 -24.93 -8.25 26.22
N VAL A 42 -25.35 -9.48 26.51
CA VAL A 42 -24.78 -10.69 25.87
C VAL A 42 -24.98 -10.71 24.35
N ASP A 43 -25.99 -10.02 23.84
CA ASP A 43 -26.32 -9.88 22.42
C ASP A 43 -25.68 -8.64 21.76
N ALA A 44 -24.97 -7.82 22.54
CA ALA A 44 -24.31 -6.62 22.02
C ALA A 44 -23.29 -6.98 20.94
N LYS A 45 -23.50 -6.43 19.73
CA LYS A 45 -22.54 -6.51 18.63
C LYS A 45 -21.42 -5.49 18.84
N LYS A 46 -20.20 -5.86 18.43
CA LYS A 46 -19.06 -4.94 18.41
C LYS A 46 -19.45 -3.71 17.59
N PRO A 47 -19.37 -2.49 18.13
CA PRO A 47 -19.66 -1.28 17.37
C PRO A 47 -18.74 -1.21 16.16
N THR A 48 -19.29 -0.95 14.98
CA THR A 48 -18.52 -0.76 13.76
C THR A 48 -17.58 0.43 13.96
N ASP A 49 -16.30 0.27 13.64
CA ASP A 49 -15.35 1.38 13.75
C ASP A 49 -15.83 2.52 12.84
N ALA A 50 -15.99 3.72 13.41
CA ALA A 50 -16.54 4.88 12.71
C ALA A 50 -15.72 5.25 11.46
N ARG A 51 -14.47 4.80 11.37
CA ARG A 51 -13.65 4.92 10.15
C ARG A 51 -14.26 4.19 8.94
N TYR A 52 -14.98 3.08 9.15
CA TYR A 52 -15.59 2.33 8.04
C TYR A 52 -16.81 3.03 7.42
N LYS A 53 -17.59 3.82 8.19
CA LYS A 53 -18.69 4.63 7.62
C LYS A 53 -18.19 5.70 6.65
N LYS A 54 -16.94 6.16 6.78
CA LYS A 54 -16.31 7.10 5.83
C LYS A 54 -15.87 6.44 4.52
N ALA A 55 -15.50 5.16 4.52
CA ALA A 55 -14.91 4.52 3.34
C ALA A 55 -15.89 4.41 2.16
N GLU A 56 -17.16 4.11 2.40
CA GLU A 56 -18.20 4.07 1.36
C GLU A 56 -18.48 5.46 0.79
N SER A 57 -18.46 6.49 1.65
CA SER A 57 -18.49 7.90 1.24
C SER A 57 -17.26 8.33 0.44
N LEU A 58 -16.08 7.80 0.73
CA LEU A 58 -14.85 8.17 0.02
C LEU A 58 -14.79 7.60 -1.40
N LEU A 59 -15.31 6.38 -1.62
CA LEU A 59 -15.37 5.80 -2.97
C LEU A 59 -16.24 6.67 -3.88
N THR A 60 -17.42 7.06 -3.42
CA THR A 60 -18.30 7.97 -4.17
C THR A 60 -17.60 9.29 -4.50
N VAL A 61 -16.90 9.90 -3.53
CA VAL A 61 -16.15 11.15 -3.77
C VAL A 61 -15.01 10.95 -4.79
N ILE A 62 -14.35 9.79 -4.78
CA ILE A 62 -13.31 9.44 -5.76
C ILE A 62 -13.94 9.33 -7.15
N ASP A 63 -15.06 8.62 -7.29
CA ASP A 63 -15.76 8.45 -8.56
C ASP A 63 -16.25 9.78 -9.13
N GLU A 64 -16.81 10.65 -8.28
CA GLU A 64 -17.22 12.01 -8.65
C GLU A 64 -16.03 12.85 -9.15
N LYS A 65 -14.87 12.74 -8.49
CA LYS A 65 -13.64 13.45 -8.90
C LYS A 65 -13.08 12.90 -10.22
N ILE A 66 -13.12 11.58 -10.42
CA ILE A 66 -12.70 10.96 -11.69
C ILE A 66 -13.63 11.37 -12.83
N ALA A 67 -14.95 11.38 -12.59
CA ALA A 67 -15.92 11.84 -13.58
C ALA A 67 -15.66 13.31 -13.96
N LYS A 68 -15.47 14.18 -12.97
CA LYS A 68 -15.12 15.60 -13.20
C LYS A 68 -13.78 15.76 -13.93
N LEU A 69 -12.75 14.98 -13.59
CA LEU A 69 -11.47 15.02 -14.29
C LEU A 69 -11.63 14.60 -15.76
N SER A 70 -12.49 13.62 -16.03
CA SER A 70 -12.75 13.13 -17.38
C SER A 70 -13.39 14.19 -18.28
N THR A 71 -14.20 15.10 -17.73
CA THR A 71 -14.78 16.22 -18.50
C THR A 71 -13.77 17.32 -18.85
N LEU A 72 -12.60 17.33 -18.20
CA LEU A 72 -11.53 18.31 -18.44
C LEU A 72 -10.51 17.82 -19.48
N ARG A 73 -10.70 16.63 -20.04
CA ARG A 73 -9.83 16.06 -21.09
C ARG A 73 -10.38 16.40 -22.50
N PRO A 74 -9.53 16.47 -23.53
CA PRO A 74 -8.08 16.24 -23.51
C PRO A 74 -7.30 17.44 -22.98
N LEU A 75 -6.19 17.15 -22.31
CA LEU A 75 -5.17 18.16 -21.99
C LEU A 75 -4.26 18.35 -23.20
N THR A 76 -3.63 19.52 -23.32
CA THR A 76 -2.61 19.75 -24.34
C THR A 76 -1.37 18.89 -24.10
N SER A 77 -0.58 18.62 -25.14
CA SER A 77 0.65 17.83 -25.00
C SER A 77 1.62 18.40 -23.97
N GLY A 78 1.80 19.73 -23.96
CA GLY A 78 2.66 20.41 -22.98
C GLY A 78 2.13 20.35 -21.54
N GLU A 79 0.80 20.40 -21.34
CA GLU A 79 0.21 20.20 -20.01
C GLU A 79 0.41 18.78 -19.51
N VAL A 80 0.23 17.78 -20.38
CA VAL A 80 0.45 16.37 -20.04
C VAL A 80 1.92 16.12 -19.68
N GLU A 81 2.85 16.63 -20.49
CA GLU A 81 4.29 16.50 -20.26
C GLU A 81 4.69 17.12 -18.91
N ARG A 82 4.29 18.37 -18.67
CA ARG A 82 4.59 19.07 -17.40
C ARG A 82 4.02 18.33 -16.19
N LEU A 83 2.76 17.90 -16.25
CA LEU A 83 2.13 17.15 -15.14
C LEU A 83 2.80 15.80 -14.92
N ASN A 84 3.23 15.13 -16.00
CA ASN A 84 3.91 13.85 -15.90
C ASN A 84 5.31 14.01 -15.29
N GLU A 85 6.07 15.04 -15.69
CA GLU A 85 7.37 15.34 -15.08
C GLU A 85 7.24 15.64 -13.59
N GLU A 86 6.33 16.56 -13.23
CA GLU A 86 6.07 16.95 -11.83
C GLU A 86 5.67 15.73 -10.99
N PHE A 87 4.73 14.92 -11.48
CA PHE A 87 4.30 13.70 -10.80
C PHE A 87 5.44 12.68 -10.68
N THR A 88 6.24 12.48 -11.73
CA THR A 88 7.34 11.50 -11.73
C THR A 88 8.38 11.83 -10.67
N VAL A 89 8.75 13.11 -10.54
CA VAL A 89 9.70 13.59 -9.53
C VAL A 89 9.13 13.37 -8.13
N GLU A 90 7.92 13.85 -7.87
CA GLU A 90 7.29 13.70 -6.55
C GLU A 90 7.08 12.24 -6.18
N TYR A 91 6.64 11.42 -7.12
CA TYR A 91 6.36 10.02 -6.90
C TYR A 91 7.63 9.23 -6.58
N THR A 92 8.72 9.50 -7.31
CA THR A 92 10.03 8.91 -7.07
C THR A 92 10.60 9.31 -5.71
N TYR A 93 10.56 10.60 -5.39
CA TYR A 93 11.02 11.09 -4.09
C TYR A 93 10.24 10.44 -2.94
N ASN A 94 8.90 10.50 -2.98
CA ASN A 94 8.07 10.00 -1.88
C ASN A 94 8.19 8.48 -1.71
N SER A 95 8.31 7.73 -2.81
CA SER A 95 8.46 6.28 -2.76
C SER A 95 9.78 5.87 -2.10
N ASN A 96 10.89 6.46 -2.54
CA ASN A 96 12.22 6.12 -2.05
C ASN A 96 12.46 6.65 -0.62
N ALA A 97 11.93 7.83 -0.27
CA ALA A 97 12.05 8.39 1.06
C ALA A 97 11.40 7.50 2.15
N ILE A 98 10.33 6.76 1.81
CA ILE A 98 9.70 5.79 2.72
C ILE A 98 10.66 4.62 3.04
N GLU A 99 11.53 4.25 2.11
CA GLU A 99 12.57 3.23 2.32
C GLU A 99 13.87 3.77 2.92
N GLY A 100 13.94 5.07 3.22
CA GLY A 100 15.08 5.70 3.88
C GLY A 100 16.10 6.33 2.93
N ASN A 101 15.78 6.48 1.66
CA ASN A 101 16.59 7.30 0.74
C ASN A 101 16.68 8.74 1.26
N THR A 102 17.87 9.33 1.19
CA THR A 102 18.18 10.59 1.86
C THR A 102 18.13 11.81 0.95
N LEU A 103 17.86 11.64 -0.35
CA LEU A 103 17.70 12.75 -1.29
C LEU A 103 16.47 13.58 -0.91
N THR A 104 16.60 14.90 -0.93
CA THR A 104 15.46 15.83 -0.87
C THR A 104 14.73 15.88 -2.21
N LEU A 105 13.50 16.40 -2.24
CA LEU A 105 12.72 16.51 -3.48
C LEU A 105 13.49 17.24 -4.61
N ARG A 106 14.18 18.34 -4.27
CA ARG A 106 14.98 19.10 -5.23
C ARG A 106 16.21 18.34 -5.69
N GLU A 107 16.87 17.63 -4.79
CA GLU A 107 18.01 16.76 -5.14
C GLU A 107 17.54 15.62 -6.04
N THR A 108 16.38 15.00 -5.77
CA THR A 108 15.77 13.99 -6.64
C THR A 108 15.53 14.54 -8.05
N ASP A 109 14.90 15.71 -8.20
CA ASP A 109 14.72 16.34 -9.53
C ASP A 109 16.05 16.52 -10.27
N MET A 110 17.08 17.03 -9.58
CA MET A 110 18.42 17.18 -10.13
C MET A 110 19.02 15.84 -10.58
N VAL A 111 18.87 14.79 -9.78
CA VAL A 111 19.31 13.43 -10.14
C VAL A 111 18.58 12.90 -11.36
N LEU A 112 17.27 13.07 -11.44
CA LEU A 112 16.48 12.63 -12.60
C LEU A 112 16.86 13.40 -13.88
N ARG A 113 17.43 14.60 -13.76
CA ARG A 113 18.01 15.38 -14.87
C ARG A 113 19.45 14.99 -15.21
N GLY A 114 20.03 14.00 -14.52
CA GLY A 114 21.37 13.49 -14.77
C GLY A 114 22.50 14.15 -13.97
N LEU A 115 22.17 14.94 -12.95
CA LEU A 115 23.17 15.53 -12.06
C LEU A 115 23.48 14.58 -10.90
N THR A 116 24.71 14.66 -10.37
CA THR A 116 25.07 14.01 -9.11
C THR A 116 25.03 15.03 -7.97
N ILE A 117 24.64 14.57 -6.79
CA ILE A 117 24.54 15.35 -5.57
C ILE A 117 25.71 15.00 -4.67
N ASP A 118 26.50 16.00 -4.33
CA ASP A 118 27.64 15.84 -3.43
C ASP A 118 27.18 15.32 -2.05
N GLN A 119 28.04 14.53 -1.40
CA GLN A 119 27.82 13.95 -0.06
C GLN A 119 26.58 13.04 0.09
N LYS A 120 25.92 12.66 -1.00
CA LYS A 120 24.85 11.68 -1.00
C LYS A 120 25.35 10.32 -1.48
N PRO A 121 24.88 9.19 -0.89
CA PRO A 121 25.27 7.87 -1.34
C PRO A 121 24.95 7.66 -2.83
N LEU A 122 25.85 7.01 -3.57
CA LEU A 122 25.56 6.63 -4.96
C LEU A 122 24.33 5.72 -5.05
N LYS A 123 24.12 4.87 -4.03
CA LYS A 123 22.93 4.03 -3.90
C LYS A 123 21.65 4.86 -4.04
N ASP A 124 21.52 5.96 -3.30
CA ASP A 124 20.32 6.79 -3.31
C ASP A 124 20.01 7.36 -4.71
N HIS A 125 21.05 7.71 -5.47
CA HIS A 125 20.91 8.20 -6.84
C HIS A 125 20.43 7.08 -7.78
N MET A 126 21.03 5.90 -7.66
CA MET A 126 20.69 4.74 -8.46
C MET A 126 19.25 4.30 -8.20
N GLU A 127 18.81 4.30 -6.94
CA GLU A 127 17.41 4.00 -6.59
C GLU A 127 16.44 5.02 -7.19
N ALA A 128 16.77 6.31 -7.19
CA ALA A 128 15.92 7.34 -7.79
C ALA A 128 15.79 7.14 -9.31
N ILE A 129 16.91 6.87 -9.98
CA ILE A 129 16.94 6.60 -11.43
C ILE A 129 16.15 5.31 -11.74
N GLY A 130 16.41 4.22 -11.00
CA GLY A 130 15.76 2.93 -11.19
C GLY A 130 14.25 3.00 -10.97
N HIS A 131 13.79 3.74 -9.96
CA HIS A 131 12.37 3.97 -9.74
C HIS A 131 11.72 4.77 -10.88
N ARG A 132 12.38 5.81 -11.40
CA ARG A 132 11.89 6.55 -12.58
C ARG A 132 11.77 5.62 -13.80
N GLU A 133 12.78 4.82 -14.08
CA GLU A 133 12.77 3.87 -15.19
C GLU A 133 11.64 2.83 -15.04
N ALA A 134 11.45 2.32 -13.82
CA ALA A 134 10.35 1.42 -13.51
C ALA A 134 8.98 2.08 -13.70
N PHE A 135 8.83 3.37 -13.34
CA PHE A 135 7.60 4.11 -13.58
C PHE A 135 7.32 4.31 -15.07
N GLN A 136 8.34 4.64 -15.87
CA GLN A 136 8.21 4.75 -17.33
C GLN A 136 7.85 3.41 -17.97
N PHE A 137 8.42 2.31 -17.47
CA PHE A 137 8.04 0.96 -17.90
C PHE A 137 6.58 0.64 -17.56
N VAL A 138 6.10 1.00 -16.37
CA VAL A 138 4.68 0.87 -16.03
C VAL A 138 3.80 1.69 -16.98
N GLN A 139 4.19 2.91 -17.32
CA GLN A 139 3.46 3.73 -18.29
C GLN A 139 3.37 3.06 -19.67
N SER A 140 4.44 2.41 -20.15
CA SER A 140 4.39 1.68 -21.43
C SER A 140 3.48 0.46 -21.37
N LEU A 141 3.50 -0.30 -20.27
CA LEU A 141 2.59 -1.44 -20.06
C LEU A 141 1.12 -1.02 -20.10
N VAL A 142 0.78 0.10 -19.47
CA VAL A 142 -0.58 0.66 -19.47
C VAL A 142 -0.99 1.14 -20.87
N ALA A 143 -0.09 1.82 -21.59
CA ALA A 143 -0.34 2.27 -22.96
C ALA A 143 -0.62 1.10 -23.91
N GLU A 144 0.09 -0.01 -23.73
CA GLU A 144 -0.08 -1.26 -24.48
C GLU A 144 -1.21 -2.15 -23.95
N LYS A 145 -1.86 -1.77 -22.84
CA LYS A 145 -2.92 -2.54 -22.17
C LYS A 145 -2.47 -3.96 -21.80
N GLN A 146 -1.22 -4.12 -21.41
CA GLN A 146 -0.70 -5.39 -20.95
C GLN A 146 -1.35 -5.80 -19.62
N LYS A 147 -1.51 -7.11 -19.42
CA LYS A 147 -2.02 -7.64 -18.15
C LYS A 147 -0.90 -7.68 -17.12
N LEU A 148 -1.24 -7.44 -15.86
CA LEU A 148 -0.33 -7.68 -14.75
C LEU A 148 -0.05 -9.18 -14.61
N THR A 149 1.21 -9.57 -14.70
CA THR A 149 1.66 -10.96 -14.58
C THR A 149 2.80 -11.06 -13.58
N GLU A 150 3.14 -12.28 -13.15
CA GLU A 150 4.30 -12.53 -12.30
C GLU A 150 5.59 -11.98 -12.92
N GLN A 151 5.74 -12.11 -14.24
CA GLN A 151 6.92 -11.60 -14.95
C GLN A 151 6.99 -10.07 -14.90
N VAL A 152 5.86 -9.39 -15.15
CA VAL A 152 5.78 -7.91 -15.05
C VAL A 152 6.18 -7.44 -13.65
N ILE A 153 5.74 -8.11 -12.59
CA ILE A 153 6.13 -7.77 -11.21
C ILE A 153 7.64 -7.90 -11.03
N LYS A 154 8.25 -8.96 -11.56
CA LYS A 154 9.70 -9.18 -11.49
C LYS A 154 10.48 -8.18 -12.32
N ASP A 155 9.96 -7.78 -13.48
CA ASP A 155 10.60 -6.78 -14.35
C ASP A 155 10.56 -5.39 -13.71
N ILE A 156 9.44 -5.01 -13.09
CA ILE A 156 9.35 -3.79 -12.28
C ILE A 156 10.37 -3.84 -11.14
N HIS A 157 10.42 -4.94 -10.38
CA HIS A 157 11.37 -5.10 -9.29
C HIS A 157 12.83 -5.06 -9.79
N TYR A 158 13.10 -5.61 -10.97
CA TYR A 158 14.42 -5.60 -11.59
C TYR A 158 14.93 -4.17 -11.86
N LEU A 159 14.03 -3.28 -12.31
CA LEU A 159 14.35 -1.87 -12.56
C LEU A 159 14.52 -1.08 -11.26
N VAL A 160 13.66 -1.33 -10.27
CA VAL A 160 13.70 -0.67 -8.96
C VAL A 160 15.00 -0.97 -8.22
N LEU A 161 15.41 -2.25 -8.16
CA LEU A 161 16.55 -2.69 -7.36
C LEU A 161 17.90 -2.50 -8.09
N SER A 162 18.17 -1.26 -8.48
CA SER A 162 19.29 -0.91 -9.36
C SER A 162 20.67 -1.01 -8.68
N ASP A 163 20.76 -1.05 -7.36
CA ASP A 163 22.01 -1.14 -6.61
C ASP A 163 22.45 -2.59 -6.31
N LYS A 164 21.53 -3.58 -6.32
CA LYS A 164 21.80 -4.99 -5.97
C LYS A 164 21.49 -5.95 -7.13
N LYS A 165 22.43 -6.07 -8.06
CA LYS A 165 22.25 -6.81 -9.33
C LYS A 165 21.80 -8.27 -9.17
N ASP A 166 22.32 -8.99 -8.18
CA ASP A 166 22.07 -10.43 -8.03
C ASP A 166 20.66 -10.74 -7.50
N ASP A 167 20.00 -9.77 -6.87
CA ASP A 167 18.68 -9.93 -6.24
C ASP A 167 17.53 -9.40 -7.11
N ARG A 168 17.85 -8.79 -8.25
CA ARG A 168 16.87 -8.14 -9.14
C ARG A 168 15.89 -9.14 -9.74
N GLY A 169 14.60 -8.83 -9.63
CA GLY A 169 13.53 -9.66 -10.20
C GLY A 169 13.43 -11.10 -9.66
N VAL A 170 14.13 -11.44 -8.57
CA VAL A 170 14.17 -12.80 -8.03
C VAL A 170 13.50 -12.86 -6.66
N TYR A 171 12.56 -13.78 -6.49
CA TYR A 171 11.97 -14.03 -5.17
C TYR A 171 13.01 -14.53 -4.19
N ARG A 172 12.90 -14.07 -2.95
CA ARG A 172 13.83 -14.47 -1.89
C ARG A 172 13.75 -15.97 -1.62
N LYS A 173 14.91 -16.55 -1.34
CA LYS A 173 15.05 -17.97 -0.98
C LYS A 173 15.18 -18.20 0.53
N VAL A 174 15.24 -17.12 1.30
CA VAL A 174 15.45 -17.12 2.75
C VAL A 174 14.28 -16.45 3.48
N PRO A 175 13.96 -16.88 4.70
CA PRO A 175 13.02 -16.17 5.56
C PRO A 175 13.52 -14.76 5.88
N VAL A 176 12.60 -13.81 6.01
CA VAL A 176 12.90 -12.42 6.39
C VAL A 176 11.94 -11.98 7.49
N ARG A 177 12.34 -10.94 8.22
CA ARG A 177 11.52 -10.32 9.25
C ARG A 177 11.50 -8.82 9.01
N ILE A 178 10.30 -8.24 8.97
CA ILE A 178 10.13 -6.79 8.85
C ILE A 178 10.23 -6.20 10.25
N MET A 179 11.25 -5.37 10.48
CA MET A 179 11.46 -4.74 11.79
C MET A 179 10.26 -3.85 12.14
N GLY A 180 9.71 -4.03 13.35
CA GLY A 180 8.55 -3.26 13.82
C GLY A 180 7.18 -3.73 13.29
N ALA A 181 7.14 -4.71 12.38
CA ALA A 181 5.89 -5.33 11.96
C ALA A 181 5.45 -6.40 12.97
N ALA A 182 4.15 -6.41 13.29
CA ALA A 182 3.55 -7.47 14.10
C ALA A 182 3.33 -8.77 13.31
N ASN A 183 3.20 -8.67 11.99
CA ASN A 183 2.95 -9.80 11.10
C ASN A 183 4.27 -10.35 10.56
N GLU A 184 4.35 -11.67 10.43
CA GLU A 184 5.47 -12.35 9.79
C GLU A 184 5.19 -12.54 8.30
N PRO A 185 6.18 -12.27 7.42
CA PRO A 185 6.07 -12.55 6.00
C PRO A 185 5.90 -14.03 5.68
N ALA A 186 5.43 -14.31 4.45
CA ALA A 186 5.30 -15.69 3.96
C ALA A 186 6.65 -16.45 3.99
N GLN A 187 6.61 -17.77 4.17
CA GLN A 187 7.82 -18.57 4.01
C GLN A 187 8.24 -18.63 2.53
N PRO A 188 9.55 -18.74 2.20
CA PRO A 188 10.03 -18.72 0.81
C PRO A 188 9.31 -19.68 -0.14
N TYR A 189 9.05 -20.91 0.33
CA TYR A 189 8.35 -21.94 -0.44
C TYR A 189 6.87 -21.62 -0.71
N MET A 190 6.27 -20.69 0.05
CA MET A 190 4.90 -20.22 -0.15
C MET A 190 4.80 -18.98 -1.04
N ILE A 191 5.91 -18.30 -1.37
CA ILE A 191 5.86 -17.05 -2.12
C ILE A 191 5.19 -17.26 -3.48
N ARG A 192 5.66 -18.24 -4.26
CA ARG A 192 5.12 -18.51 -5.60
C ARG A 192 3.61 -18.83 -5.60
N PRO A 193 3.11 -19.81 -4.83
CA PRO A 193 1.67 -20.12 -4.84
C PRO A 193 0.82 -18.96 -4.31
N LEU A 194 1.32 -18.16 -3.36
CA LEU A 194 0.59 -16.98 -2.89
C LEU A 194 0.57 -15.86 -3.94
N MET A 195 1.67 -15.65 -4.65
CA MET A 195 1.75 -14.66 -5.74
C MET A 195 0.81 -15.02 -6.90
N GLU A 196 0.76 -16.30 -7.30
CA GLU A 196 -0.20 -16.80 -8.28
C GLU A 196 -1.64 -16.55 -7.81
N LYS A 197 -1.94 -16.88 -6.56
CA LYS A 197 -3.26 -16.66 -5.97
C LYS A 197 -3.68 -15.19 -5.96
N ILE A 198 -2.84 -14.27 -5.49
CA ILE A 198 -3.24 -12.84 -5.43
C ILE A 198 -3.42 -12.23 -6.83
N LEU A 199 -2.68 -12.74 -7.83
CA LEU A 199 -2.84 -12.31 -9.22
C LEU A 199 -4.16 -12.83 -9.81
N GLU A 200 -4.55 -14.06 -9.49
CA GLU A 200 -5.84 -14.63 -9.88
C GLU A 200 -7.00 -13.92 -9.18
N ASP A 201 -6.92 -13.74 -7.86
CA ASP A 201 -7.91 -13.01 -7.05
C ASP A 201 -8.05 -11.57 -7.56
N TYR A 202 -6.93 -10.92 -7.91
CA TYR A 202 -6.95 -9.64 -8.59
C TYR A 202 -7.67 -9.75 -9.93
N ALA A 203 -7.23 -10.58 -10.87
CA ALA A 203 -7.84 -10.65 -12.20
C ALA A 203 -9.37 -10.91 -12.17
N ASN A 204 -9.83 -11.76 -11.25
CA ASN A 204 -11.22 -12.19 -11.15
C ASN A 204 -12.10 -11.29 -10.26
N SER A 205 -11.53 -10.38 -9.48
CA SER A 205 -12.30 -9.51 -8.58
C SER A 205 -13.11 -8.46 -9.37
N SER A 206 -14.41 -8.42 -9.06
CA SER A 206 -15.39 -7.41 -9.50
C SER A 206 -15.58 -6.28 -8.49
N GLU A 207 -14.75 -6.23 -7.43
CA GLU A 207 -14.76 -5.12 -6.48
C GLU A 207 -14.37 -3.80 -7.18
N HIS A 208 -14.77 -2.67 -6.59
CA HIS A 208 -14.31 -1.35 -7.00
C HIS A 208 -12.77 -1.30 -7.08
N ILE A 209 -12.20 -0.71 -8.14
CA ILE A 209 -10.75 -0.72 -8.43
C ILE A 209 -9.89 -0.30 -7.23
N VAL A 210 -10.27 0.77 -6.52
CA VAL A 210 -9.58 1.22 -5.29
C VAL A 210 -9.55 0.14 -4.20
N LYS A 211 -10.64 -0.59 -3.96
CA LYS A 211 -10.69 -1.67 -2.97
C LYS A 211 -9.80 -2.83 -3.39
N LYS A 212 -9.91 -3.23 -4.65
CA LYS A 212 -9.13 -4.30 -5.27
C LYS A 212 -7.62 -4.01 -5.20
N LEU A 213 -7.20 -2.79 -5.53
CA LEU A 213 -5.81 -2.34 -5.40
C LEU A 213 -5.34 -2.30 -3.94
N ALA A 214 -6.19 -1.81 -3.02
CA ALA A 214 -5.85 -1.79 -1.60
C ALA A 214 -5.65 -3.20 -1.02
N ARG A 215 -6.49 -4.15 -1.43
CA ARG A 215 -6.36 -5.57 -1.06
C ARG A 215 -5.05 -6.16 -1.60
N PHE A 216 -4.82 -6.02 -2.90
CA PHE A 216 -3.58 -6.49 -3.54
C PHE A 216 -2.34 -5.92 -2.85
N HIS A 217 -2.36 -4.62 -2.52
CA HIS A 217 -1.25 -3.94 -1.83
C HIS A 217 -0.95 -4.55 -0.45
N ILE A 218 -1.98 -4.85 0.34
CA ILE A 218 -1.84 -5.45 1.67
C ILE A 218 -1.34 -6.90 1.56
N GLU A 219 -1.88 -7.66 0.61
CA GLU A 219 -1.53 -9.06 0.41
C GLU A 219 -0.10 -9.21 -0.13
N PHE A 220 0.30 -8.38 -1.10
CA PHE A 220 1.68 -8.33 -1.60
C PHE A 220 2.67 -8.02 -0.46
N GLU A 221 2.37 -7.03 0.38
CA GLU A 221 3.22 -6.70 1.53
C GLU A 221 3.28 -7.85 2.55
N SER A 222 2.18 -8.55 2.75
CA SER A 222 2.12 -9.70 3.67
C SER A 222 2.93 -10.89 3.16
N ILE A 223 3.02 -11.07 1.83
CA ILE A 223 3.89 -12.07 1.21
C ILE A 223 5.36 -11.64 1.33
N HIS A 224 5.63 -10.36 1.06
CA HIS A 224 6.96 -9.75 1.02
C HIS A 224 7.91 -10.59 0.13
N PRO A 225 7.66 -10.66 -1.18
CA PRO A 225 8.23 -11.68 -2.06
C PRO A 225 9.74 -11.52 -2.35
N PHE A 226 10.28 -10.31 -2.23
CA PHE A 226 11.68 -10.01 -2.54
C PHE A 226 12.54 -9.85 -1.27
N ILE A 227 13.86 -9.94 -1.41
CA ILE A 227 14.79 -9.76 -0.29
C ILE A 227 14.94 -8.30 0.12
N ASP A 228 14.77 -7.39 -0.84
CA ASP A 228 14.79 -5.93 -0.69
C ASP A 228 13.91 -5.31 -1.79
N GLY A 229 13.67 -3.99 -1.78
CA GLY A 229 12.96 -3.27 -2.85
C GLY A 229 11.47 -3.62 -2.98
N ASN A 230 10.87 -4.18 -1.92
CA ASN A 230 9.45 -4.54 -1.89
C ASN A 230 8.56 -3.30 -1.90
N VAL A 231 8.91 -2.24 -1.17
CA VAL A 231 8.05 -1.05 -1.02
C VAL A 231 7.88 -0.25 -2.33
N PRO A 232 8.94 0.09 -3.08
CA PRO A 232 8.81 0.92 -4.28
C PRO A 232 8.19 0.11 -5.41
N SER A 233 8.51 -1.19 -5.49
CA SER A 233 7.84 -2.14 -6.38
C SER A 233 6.34 -2.18 -6.08
N ARG A 234 5.95 -2.34 -4.81
CA ARG A 234 4.55 -2.33 -4.37
C ARG A 234 3.84 -1.01 -4.64
N HIS A 235 4.53 0.13 -4.56
CA HIS A 235 3.96 1.43 -4.94
C HIS A 235 3.65 1.46 -6.44
N LEU A 236 4.61 1.07 -7.29
CA LEU A 236 4.47 1.02 -8.75
C LEU A 236 3.34 0.09 -9.21
N LEU A 237 3.11 -1.02 -8.52
CA LEU A 237 2.00 -1.93 -8.81
C LEU A 237 0.61 -1.32 -8.57
N ARG A 238 0.49 -0.19 -7.85
CA ARG A 238 -0.78 0.55 -7.72
C ARG A 238 -1.08 1.42 -8.93
N THR A 239 -0.07 1.69 -9.75
CA THR A 239 -0.13 2.55 -10.92
C THR A 239 -0.11 1.78 -12.25
N ALA A 240 0.16 0.47 -12.18
CA ALA A 240 0.12 -0.48 -13.30
C ALA A 240 -1.28 -1.04 -13.52
#